data_AF-A0A6S6TIG6-F1
#
_entry.id   AF-A0A6S6TIG6-F1
#
_cell.length_a   1.000
_cell.length_b   1.000
_cell.length_c   1.000
_cell.angle_alpha   90.00
_cell.angle_beta   90.00
_cell.angle_gamma   90.00
#
_symmetry.space_group_name_H-M   'P 1'
#
loop_
_entity.id
_entity.type
_entity.pdbx_description
1 polymer ?
#
loop_
_entity_poly.entity_id
_entity_poly.type
_entity_poly.pdbx_seq_one_letter_code
_entity_poly.pdbx_strand_id
1 'polypeptide(L)'
;MPNVKIITSGYSLHDHVSDAQKTATKLIESGIPKEKILMQEKAKTTFEEAQYMKKRIGAKPFILVTAAYHMPRTMKLFKKAGLNPIAAPLQILIALKRVDI
;
A
#
# COMPACT_ATOMS: atom_id res chain seq x y z
N MET A 1 -10.78 7.70 14.16
CA MET A 1 -9.60 8.56 13.87
C MET A 1 -9.98 9.63 12.83
N PRO A 2 -10.37 10.85 13.25
CA PRO A 2 -10.94 11.84 12.33
C PRO A 2 -9.96 12.38 11.28
N ASN A 3 -8.66 12.46 11.56
CA ASN A 3 -7.67 13.17 10.73
C ASN A 3 -6.69 12.29 9.92
N VAL A 4 -7.02 11.01 9.70
CA VAL A 4 -6.15 10.10 8.93
C VAL A 4 -6.44 10.21 7.44
N LYS A 5 -5.38 10.34 6.62
CA LYS A 5 -5.44 10.13 5.17
C LYS A 5 -4.87 8.76 4.84
N ILE A 6 -5.54 8.03 3.96
CA ILE A 6 -5.09 6.75 3.44
C ILE A 6 -4.52 6.98 2.04
N ILE A 7 -3.35 6.44 1.77
CA ILE A 7 -2.76 6.46 0.43
C ILE A 7 -2.77 5.03 -0.07
N THR A 8 -3.50 4.77 -1.15
CA THR A 8 -3.44 3.49 -1.86
C THR A 8 -2.45 3.63 -3.00
N SER A 9 -1.58 2.64 -3.18
CA SER A 9 -0.58 2.64 -4.25
C SER A 9 -0.59 1.31 -5.00
N GLY A 10 -0.18 1.36 -6.26
CA GLY A 10 -0.07 0.18 -7.11
C GLY A 10 -0.44 0.49 -8.55
N TYR A 11 0.45 0.11 -9.46
CA TYR A 11 0.29 0.25 -10.91
C TYR A 11 -0.43 -0.97 -11.51
N SER A 12 -1.09 -0.79 -12.65
CA SER A 12 -1.57 -1.89 -13.48
C SER A 12 -0.79 -1.94 -14.78
N LEU A 13 -0.24 -3.13 -15.10
CA LEU A 13 0.43 -3.40 -16.37
C LEU A 13 -0.54 -3.88 -17.47
N HIS A 14 -1.62 -4.58 -17.10
CA HIS A 14 -2.49 -5.30 -18.04
C HIS A 14 -3.98 -4.98 -17.88
N ASP A 15 -4.40 -4.50 -16.71
CA ASP A 15 -5.80 -4.15 -16.45
C ASP A 15 -6.06 -2.67 -16.76
N HIS A 16 -7.30 -2.35 -17.14
CA HIS A 16 -7.76 -0.96 -17.25
C HIS A 16 -7.82 -0.20 -15.90
N VAL A 17 -7.74 -0.92 -14.78
CA VAL A 17 -7.89 -0.38 -13.41
C VAL A 17 -6.63 -0.68 -12.58
N SER A 18 -6.07 0.36 -11.95
CA SER A 18 -4.87 0.24 -11.12
C SER A 18 -5.14 -0.51 -9.80
N ASP A 19 -4.11 -1.14 -9.23
CA ASP A 19 -4.22 -1.78 -7.91
C ASP A 19 -4.52 -0.76 -6.79
N ALA A 20 -4.02 0.47 -6.95
CA ALA A 20 -4.39 1.61 -6.11
C ALA A 20 -5.91 1.88 -6.14
N GLN A 21 -6.52 1.87 -7.33
CA GLN A 21 -7.96 2.06 -7.49
C GLN A 21 -8.77 0.88 -6.95
N LYS A 22 -8.37 -0.37 -7.24
CA LYS A 22 -9.03 -1.56 -6.68
C LYS A 22 -9.05 -1.54 -5.15
N THR A 23 -7.94 -1.15 -4.54
CA THR A 23 -7.83 -1.03 -3.08
C THR A 23 -8.68 0.12 -2.54
N ALA A 24 -8.69 1.27 -3.22
CA ALA A 24 -9.53 2.41 -2.86
C ALA A 24 -11.02 2.05 -2.90
N THR A 25 -11.47 1.34 -3.93
CA THR A 25 -12.86 0.88 -4.05
C THR A 25 -13.26 0.02 -2.85
N LYS A 26 -12.44 -0.98 -2.48
CA LYS A 26 -12.72 -1.83 -1.30
C LYS A 26 -12.78 -1.04 0.01
N LEU A 27 -11.93 -0.03 0.18
CA LEU A 27 -11.95 0.83 1.36
C LEU A 27 -13.22 1.69 1.40
N ILE A 28 -13.66 2.21 0.25
CA ILE A 28 -14.91 2.97 0.13
C ILE A 28 -16.11 2.07 0.46
N GLU A 29 -16.14 0.86 -0.09
CA GLU A 29 -17.18 -0.15 0.20
C GLU A 29 -17.22 -0.52 1.69
N SER A 30 -16.09 -0.46 2.39
CA SER A 30 -16.00 -0.68 3.84
C SER A 30 -16.46 0.52 4.69
N GLY A 31 -16.90 1.62 4.06
CA GLY A 31 -17.41 2.81 4.74
C GLY A 31 -16.38 3.93 4.97
N ILE A 32 -15.19 3.86 4.36
CA ILE A 32 -14.21 4.95 4.44
C ILE A 32 -14.59 6.03 3.41
N PRO A 33 -14.75 7.31 3.83
CA PRO A 33 -15.08 8.38 2.89
C PRO A 33 -14.00 8.57 1.83
N LYS A 34 -14.43 8.74 0.56
CA LYS A 34 -13.53 8.86 -0.61
C LYS A 34 -12.53 10.01 -0.45
N GLU A 35 -12.93 11.11 0.15
CA GLU A 35 -12.11 12.29 0.42
C GLU A 35 -10.93 12.03 1.38
N LYS A 36 -10.97 10.92 2.13
CA LYS A 36 -9.85 10.46 2.97
C LYS A 36 -8.84 9.60 2.21
N ILE A 37 -9.14 9.20 0.99
CA ILE A 37 -8.33 8.29 0.19
C ILE A 37 -7.64 9.06 -0.94
N LEU A 38 -6.32 8.90 -1.03
CA LEU A 38 -5.52 9.41 -2.14
C LEU A 38 -4.96 8.22 -2.91
N MET A 39 -5.28 8.14 -4.20
CA MET A 39 -4.78 7.07 -5.07
C MET A 39 -3.46 7.50 -5.71
N GLN A 40 -2.46 6.61 -5.64
CA GLN A 40 -1.22 6.73 -6.39
C GLN A 40 -1.09 5.58 -7.39
N GLU A 41 -1.53 5.86 -8.62
CA GLU A 41 -1.68 4.86 -9.68
C GLU A 41 -0.46 4.78 -10.60
N LYS A 42 0.50 5.72 -10.49
CA LYS A 42 1.58 5.88 -11.47
C LYS A 42 2.86 5.11 -11.15
N ALA A 43 3.08 4.77 -9.88
CA ALA A 43 4.33 4.15 -9.43
C ALA A 43 4.36 2.67 -9.83
N LYS A 44 5.26 2.31 -10.75
CA LYS A 44 5.37 0.95 -11.31
C LYS A 44 6.20 0.02 -10.44
N THR A 45 7.05 0.60 -9.59
CA THR A 45 7.94 -0.14 -8.70
C THR A 45 7.82 0.33 -7.27
N THR A 46 8.10 -0.56 -6.32
CA THR A 46 8.13 -0.22 -4.88
C THR A 46 9.12 0.90 -4.55
N PHE A 47 10.16 1.09 -5.37
CA PHE A 47 11.10 2.19 -5.20
C PHE A 47 10.48 3.53 -5.62
N GLU A 48 9.77 3.57 -6.75
CA GLU A 48 9.01 4.75 -7.17
C GLU A 48 7.93 5.13 -6.16
N GLU A 49 7.26 4.15 -5.54
CA GLU A 49 6.31 4.38 -4.44
C GLU A 49 7.00 5.09 -3.27
N ALA A 50 8.18 4.60 -2.84
CA ALA A 50 8.94 5.22 -1.76
C ALA A 50 9.36 6.66 -2.10
N GLN A 51 9.78 6.93 -3.34
CA GLN A 51 10.13 8.28 -3.79
C GLN A 51 8.92 9.21 -3.82
N TYR A 52 7.78 8.73 -4.31
CA TYR A 52 6.53 9.49 -4.29
C TYR A 52 6.13 9.84 -2.86
N MET A 53 6.18 8.86 -1.95
CA MET A 53 5.87 9.06 -0.54
C MET A 53 6.77 10.11 0.08
N LYS A 54 8.09 10.06 -0.17
CA LYS A 54 9.02 11.07 0.30
C LYS A 54 8.66 12.48 -0.15
N LYS A 55 8.32 12.65 -1.44
CA LYS A 55 7.88 13.96 -1.96
C LYS A 55 6.55 14.41 -1.34
N ARG A 56 5.65 13.48 -1.04
CA ARG A 56 4.29 13.78 -0.59
C ARG A 56 4.20 14.12 0.90
N ILE A 57 4.87 13.34 1.75
CA ILE A 57 4.74 13.43 3.21
C ILE A 57 6.03 13.87 3.91
N GLY A 58 7.14 13.99 3.17
CA GLY A 58 8.44 14.37 3.74
C GLY A 58 8.92 13.34 4.76
N ALA A 59 9.25 13.83 5.96
CA ALA A 59 9.73 13.01 7.09
C ALA A 59 8.60 12.65 8.09
N LYS A 60 7.33 12.89 7.77
CA LYS A 60 6.22 12.60 8.68
C LYS A 60 6.14 11.08 8.94
N PRO A 61 5.93 10.64 10.19
CA PRO A 61 5.67 9.24 10.49
C PRO A 61 4.42 8.74 9.79
N PHE A 62 4.44 7.50 9.33
CA PHE A 62 3.29 6.85 8.70
C PHE A 62 3.36 5.34 8.87
N ILE A 63 2.21 4.71 8.73
CA ILE A 63 2.07 3.25 8.77
C ILE A 63 2.19 2.72 7.34
N LEU A 64 3.06 1.74 7.14
CA LEU A 64 3.20 1.02 5.89
C LEU A 64 2.48 -0.32 6.00
N VAL A 65 1.43 -0.49 5.20
CA VAL A 65 0.63 -1.70 5.13
C VAL A 65 0.96 -2.43 3.83
N THR A 66 1.39 -3.69 3.93
CA THR A 66 1.60 -4.59 2.78
C THR A 66 1.58 -6.04 3.28
N ALA A 67 1.60 -7.01 2.38
CA ALA A 67 1.66 -8.43 2.75
C ALA A 67 2.93 -8.72 3.58
N ALA A 68 2.79 -9.56 4.62
CA ALA A 68 3.88 -9.87 5.55
C ALA A 68 5.17 -10.32 4.84
N TYR A 69 5.05 -11.15 3.79
CA TYR A 69 6.19 -11.64 3.03
C TYR A 69 6.91 -10.55 2.20
N HIS A 70 6.23 -9.46 1.86
CA HIS A 70 6.83 -8.30 1.19
C HIS A 70 7.50 -7.32 2.16
N MET A 71 7.11 -7.33 3.44
CA MET A 71 7.50 -6.32 4.40
C MET A 71 9.03 -6.12 4.51
N PRO A 72 9.88 -7.16 4.58
CA PRO A 72 11.34 -6.97 4.67
C PRO A 72 11.92 -6.20 3.47
N ARG A 73 11.45 -6.53 2.26
CA ARG A 73 11.88 -5.87 1.01
C ARG A 73 11.40 -4.42 0.98
N THR A 74 10.12 -4.19 1.27
CA THR A 74 9.53 -2.85 1.20
C THR A 74 10.15 -1.91 2.23
N MET A 75 10.32 -2.37 3.48
CA MET A 75 11.00 -1.60 4.53
C MET A 75 12.42 -1.20 4.11
N LYS A 76 13.18 -2.10 3.48
CA LYS A 76 14.53 -1.80 2.98
C LYS A 76 14.53 -0.70 1.90
N LEU A 77 13.58 -0.73 0.97
CA LEU A 77 13.46 0.26 -0.10
C LEU A 77 13.05 1.63 0.45
N PHE A 78 12.10 1.66 1.38
CA PHE A 78 11.67 2.89 2.04
C PHE A 78 12.79 3.53 2.86
N LYS A 79 13.56 2.72 3.61
CA LYS A 79 14.77 3.18 4.32
C LYS A 79 15.82 3.75 3.37
N LYS A 80 16.08 3.08 2.23
CA LYS A 80 16.99 3.61 1.19
C LYS A 80 16.52 4.93 0.60
N ALA A 81 15.21 5.17 0.53
CA ALA A 81 14.67 6.46 0.12
C ALA A 81 14.78 7.56 1.21
N GLY A 82 15.22 7.22 2.42
CA GLY A 82 15.29 8.13 3.57
C GLY A 82 13.98 8.26 4.34
N LEU A 83 13.11 7.24 4.26
CA LEU A 83 11.88 7.13 5.03
C LEU A 83 12.00 6.06 6.11
N ASN A 84 11.27 6.22 7.22
CA ASN A 84 11.24 5.23 8.29
C ASN A 84 9.80 4.96 8.76
N PRO A 85 8.99 4.22 7.96
CA PRO A 85 7.62 3.91 8.32
C PRO A 85 7.52 2.93 9.48
N ILE A 86 6.34 2.90 10.11
CA ILE A 86 5.94 1.87 11.07
C ILE A 86 5.35 0.70 10.28
N ALA A 87 5.91 -0.50 10.43
CA ALA A 87 5.44 -1.68 9.70
C ALA A 87 4.10 -2.19 10.28
N ALA A 88 3.12 -2.40 9.41
CA ALA A 88 1.87 -3.09 9.72
C ALA A 88 1.65 -4.23 8.69
N PRO A 89 2.33 -5.38 8.86
CA PRO A 89 2.22 -6.48 7.92
C PRO A 89 0.84 -7.11 7.99
N LEU A 90 0.22 -7.34 6.83
CA LEU A 90 -0.98 -8.15 6.73
C LEU A 90 -0.60 -9.61 6.57
N GLN A 91 -1.10 -10.46 7.49
CA GLN A 91 -1.05 -11.90 7.34
C GLN A 91 -1.96 -12.28 6.16
N ILE A 92 -1.41 -12.87 5.10
CA ILE A 92 -2.24 -13.53 4.10
C ILE A 92 -2.60 -14.89 4.66
N LEU A 93 -3.89 -15.09 4.96
CA LEU A 93 -4.42 -16.42 5.20
C LEU A 93 -4.59 -17.09 3.84
N ILE A 94 -3.57 -17.83 3.37
CA ILE A 94 -3.78 -18.75 2.25
C ILE A 94 -4.60 -19.89 2.82
N ALA A 95 -5.89 -19.93 2.53
CA ALA A 95 -6.67 -21.16 2.66
C ALA A 95 -6.11 -22.16 1.65
N LEU A 96 -5.05 -22.89 2.03
CA LEU A 96 -4.66 -24.11 1.35
C LEU A 96 -5.84 -25.06 1.53
N LYS A 97 -6.73 -25.13 0.53
CA LYS A 97 -7.52 -26.35 0.36
C LYS A 97 -6.49 -27.44 0.12
N ARG A 98 -6.21 -28.24 1.15
CA ARG A 98 -5.63 -29.56 0.95
C ARG A 98 -6.59 -30.28 0.02
N VAL A 99 -6.15 -30.49 -1.22
CA VAL A 99 -6.72 -31.53 -2.06
C VAL A 99 -6.11 -32.80 -1.47
N ASP A 100 -6.88 -33.47 -0.62
CA ASP A 100 -6.55 -34.83 -0.22
C ASP A 100 -6.68 -35.69 -1.49
N ILE A 101 -5.55 -36.23 -1.95
CA ILE A 101 -5.47 -37.33 -2.91
C ILE A 101 -5.52 -38.63 -2.12
#